data_AF-A0A960KAI5-F1
#
_entry.id   AF-A0A960KAI5-F1
#
_cell.length_a   1.000
_cell.length_b   1.000
_cell.length_c   1.000
_cell.angle_alpha   90.00
_cell.angle_beta   90.00
_cell.angle_gamma   90.00
#
_symmetry.space_group_name_H-M   'P 1'
#
loop_
_entity.id
_entity.type
_entity.pdbx_description
1 polymer ?
#
loop_
_entity_poly.entity_id
_entity_poly.type
_entity_poly.pdbx_seq_one_letter_code
_entity_poly.pdbx_strand_id
1 'polypeptide(L)'
;MQIMVEGLALAAFGLMHMVTPEPLLKQLLRYVMSDEARHVAFGVLSLKEYYEELTFDEIRERQEFAFEAAVRMRDRLLQQEVLARMDIDTKDAIKFVMEDPGRQMFQMMLFSKIVPNCKKLGLLDAGDGWLRTKFQELGVIQFEDLTDTSDEYESFALGESELSASATAIA
;
A
#
# COMPACT_ATOMS: atom_id res chain seq x y z
N MET A 1 10.57 5.85 0.47
CA MET A 1 9.32 6.15 -0.28
C MET A 1 8.77 4.92 -0.98
N GLN A 2 9.61 4.13 -1.67
CA GLN A 2 9.29 2.83 -2.31
C GLN A 2 8.23 2.00 -1.55
N ILE A 3 8.58 1.52 -0.35
CA ILE A 3 7.74 0.66 0.50
C ILE A 3 6.37 1.27 0.82
N MET A 4 6.31 2.60 0.98
CA MET A 4 5.06 3.28 1.32
C MET A 4 4.12 3.32 0.12
N VAL A 5 4.63 3.79 -1.03
CA VAL A 5 3.83 4.00 -2.24
C VAL A 5 3.38 2.68 -2.86
N GLU A 6 4.25 1.69 -2.90
CA GLU A 6 3.93 0.38 -3.50
C GLU A 6 2.96 -0.42 -2.64
N GLY A 7 3.10 -0.36 -1.31
CA GLY A 7 2.14 -0.95 -0.38
C GLY A 7 0.73 -0.38 -0.59
N LEU A 8 0.63 0.94 -0.84
CA LEU A 8 -0.63 1.57 -1.20
C LEU A 8 -1.14 1.11 -2.57
N ALA A 9 -0.27 1.08 -3.58
CA ALA A 9 -0.64 0.69 -4.94
C ALA A 9 -1.27 -0.71 -4.95
N LEU A 10 -0.68 -1.66 -4.22
CA LEU A 10 -1.17 -3.03 -4.13
C LEU A 10 -2.53 -3.14 -3.43
N ALA A 11 -2.74 -2.36 -2.37
CA ALA A 11 -4.03 -2.31 -1.71
C ALA A 11 -5.13 -1.74 -2.64
N ALA A 12 -4.83 -0.65 -3.36
CA ALA A 12 -5.76 -0.03 -4.30
C ALA A 12 -6.04 -0.93 -5.51
N PHE A 13 -5.00 -1.46 -6.17
CA PHE A 13 -5.15 -2.35 -7.32
C PHE A 13 -5.80 -3.68 -6.93
N GLY A 14 -5.52 -4.21 -5.73
CA GLY A 14 -6.20 -5.38 -5.19
C GLY A 14 -7.71 -5.15 -5.04
N LEU A 15 -8.12 -4.01 -4.48
CA LEU A 15 -9.53 -3.64 -4.42
C LEU A 15 -10.15 -3.54 -5.81
N MET A 16 -9.50 -2.81 -6.73
CA MET A 16 -9.97 -2.65 -8.11
C MET A 16 -10.12 -4.01 -8.82
N HIS A 17 -9.17 -4.92 -8.62
CA HIS A 17 -9.17 -6.26 -9.22
C HIS A 17 -10.32 -7.12 -8.69
N MET A 18 -10.65 -7.00 -7.39
CA MET A 18 -11.78 -7.70 -6.79
C MET A 18 -13.12 -7.23 -7.35
N VAL A 19 -13.30 -5.91 -7.51
CA VAL A 19 -14.61 -5.33 -7.86
C VAL A 19 -14.85 -5.17 -9.36
N THR A 20 -13.79 -5.12 -10.18
CA THR A 20 -13.96 -4.91 -11.62
C THR A 20 -14.61 -6.13 -12.30
N PRO A 21 -15.67 -5.92 -13.11
CA PRO A 21 -16.24 -6.96 -13.95
C PRO A 21 -15.57 -7.06 -15.33
N GLU A 22 -14.75 -6.06 -15.72
CA GLU A 22 -14.18 -5.98 -17.06
C GLU A 22 -12.96 -6.92 -17.20
N PRO A 23 -13.00 -7.93 -18.09
CA PRO A 23 -11.96 -8.95 -18.17
C PRO A 23 -10.56 -8.42 -18.50
N LEU A 24 -10.42 -7.45 -19.40
CA LEU A 24 -9.12 -6.90 -19.79
C LEU A 24 -8.49 -6.13 -18.63
N LEU A 25 -9.25 -5.28 -17.95
CA LEU A 25 -8.82 -4.53 -16.78
C LEU A 25 -8.43 -5.48 -15.64
N LYS A 26 -9.16 -6.58 -15.46
CA LYS A 26 -8.81 -7.60 -14.47
C LYS A 26 -7.44 -8.23 -14.77
N GLN A 27 -7.20 -8.58 -16.03
CA GLN A 27 -5.91 -9.12 -16.45
C GLN A 27 -4.78 -8.09 -16.30
N LEU A 28 -5.00 -6.84 -16.69
CA LEU A 28 -4.03 -5.76 -16.54
C LEU A 28 -3.67 -5.51 -15.07
N LEU A 29 -4.67 -5.43 -14.19
CA LEU A 29 -4.45 -5.24 -12.75
C LEU A 29 -3.63 -6.38 -12.17
N ARG A 30 -3.88 -7.63 -12.59
CA ARG A 30 -3.07 -8.78 -12.15
C ARG A 30 -1.60 -8.64 -12.56
N TYR A 31 -1.30 -8.21 -13.78
CA TYR A 31 0.08 -7.98 -14.21
C TYR A 31 0.75 -6.87 -13.41
N VAL A 32 0.07 -5.73 -13.23
CA VAL A 32 0.58 -4.62 -12.41
C VAL A 32 0.86 -5.08 -10.98
N MET A 33 -0.08 -5.79 -10.35
CA MET A 33 0.11 -6.32 -9.01
C MET A 33 1.30 -7.29 -8.92
N SER A 34 1.54 -8.12 -9.95
CA SER A 34 2.71 -9.01 -10.00
C SER A 34 4.03 -8.24 -10.06
N ASP A 35 4.05 -7.08 -10.72
CA ASP A 35 5.23 -6.23 -10.84
C ASP A 35 5.48 -5.46 -9.54
N GLU A 36 4.45 -4.84 -8.97
CA GLU A 36 4.56 -4.10 -7.71
C GLU A 36 4.93 -5.02 -6.54
N ALA A 37 4.43 -6.26 -6.51
CA ALA A 37 4.84 -7.23 -5.49
C ALA A 37 6.35 -7.53 -5.57
N ARG A 38 6.92 -7.62 -6.77
CA ARG A 38 8.37 -7.78 -6.97
C ARG A 38 9.14 -6.53 -6.56
N HIS A 39 8.61 -5.34 -6.83
CA HIS A 39 9.22 -4.09 -6.37
C HIS A 39 9.25 -4.01 -4.85
N VAL A 40 8.16 -4.38 -4.17
CA VAL A 40 8.10 -4.42 -2.70
C VAL A 40 9.09 -5.42 -2.14
N ALA A 41 9.13 -6.64 -2.68
CA ALA A 41 10.07 -7.67 -2.24
C ALA A 41 11.53 -7.22 -2.39
N PHE A 42 11.87 -6.63 -3.53
CA PHE A 42 13.19 -6.03 -3.76
C PHE A 42 13.48 -4.90 -2.77
N GLY A 43 12.53 -4.01 -2.52
CA GLY A 43 12.66 -2.93 -1.55
C GLY A 43 12.90 -3.44 -0.14
N VAL A 44 12.18 -4.49 0.29
CA VAL A 44 12.36 -5.10 1.60
C VAL A 44 13.76 -5.71 1.72
N LEU A 45 14.19 -6.51 0.74
CA LEU A 45 15.51 -7.15 0.77
C LEU A 45 16.64 -6.12 0.78
N SER A 46 16.60 -5.14 -0.12
CA SER A 46 17.66 -4.14 -0.24
C SER A 46 17.74 -3.16 0.93
N LEU A 47 16.60 -2.75 1.50
CA LEU A 47 16.57 -1.79 2.60
C LEU A 47 16.83 -2.45 3.95
N LYS A 48 16.45 -3.71 4.14
CA LYS A 48 16.60 -4.39 5.43
C LYS A 48 18.08 -4.51 5.82
N GLU A 49 18.92 -4.96 4.90
CA GLU A 49 20.37 -5.04 5.11
C GLU A 49 20.97 -3.66 5.38
N TYR A 50 20.55 -2.64 4.61
CA TYR A 50 21.04 -1.28 4.79
C TYR A 50 20.64 -0.68 6.15
N TYR A 51 19.46 -1.01 6.67
CA TYR A 51 18.99 -0.50 7.96
C TYR A 51 19.78 -1.05 9.15
N GLU A 52 20.43 -2.21 9.02
CA GLU A 52 21.32 -2.76 10.06
C GLU A 52 22.59 -1.90 10.24
N GLU A 53 22.98 -1.13 9.23
CA GLU A 53 24.15 -0.25 9.25
C GLU A 53 23.84 1.16 9.76
N LEU A 54 22.56 1.50 9.94
CA LEU A 54 22.14 2.86 10.31
C LEU A 54 22.27 3.11 11.80
N THR A 55 22.62 4.35 12.14
CA THR A 55 22.57 4.85 13.51
C THR A 55 21.13 5.02 14.00
N PHE A 56 20.97 5.16 15.31
CA PHE A 56 19.65 5.43 15.91
C PHE A 56 18.98 6.69 15.31
N ASP A 57 19.74 7.77 15.13
CA ASP A 57 19.23 9.03 14.60
C ASP A 57 18.80 8.87 13.12
N GLU A 58 19.57 8.13 12.31
CA GLU A 58 19.19 7.85 10.93
C GLU A 58 17.94 6.97 10.85
N ILE A 59 17.83 5.93 11.69
CA ILE A 59 16.61 5.11 11.79
C ILE A 59 15.41 5.98 12.18
N ARG A 60 15.59 6.92 13.12
CA ARG A 60 14.54 7.86 13.51
C ARG A 60 14.04 8.68 12.32
N GLU A 61 14.94 9.22 11.50
CA GLU A 61 14.53 9.96 10.29
C GLU A 61 13.68 9.10 9.34
N ARG A 62 13.99 7.80 9.19
CA ARG A 62 13.22 6.89 8.33
C ARG A 62 11.85 6.57 8.94
N GLN A 63 11.79 6.43 10.26
CA GLN A 63 10.53 6.24 11.00
C GLN A 63 9.62 7.48 10.87
N GLU A 64 10.16 8.68 11.06
CA GLU A 64 9.44 9.94 10.90
C GLU A 64 8.94 10.11 9.47
N PHE A 65 9.80 9.85 8.48
CA PHE A 65 9.42 9.85 7.08
C PHE A 65 8.27 8.88 6.78
N ALA A 66 8.36 7.64 7.28
CA ALA A 66 7.32 6.63 7.05
C ALA A 66 5.98 7.06 7.68
N PHE A 67 6.01 7.60 8.89
CA PHE A 67 4.83 8.11 9.57
C PHE A 67 4.20 9.29 8.83
N GLU A 68 5.00 10.30 8.47
CA GLU A 68 4.52 11.46 7.72
C GLU A 68 3.93 11.07 6.36
N ALA A 69 4.60 10.16 5.64
CA ALA A 69 4.10 9.65 4.37
C ALA A 69 2.74 8.98 4.56
N ALA A 70 2.58 8.14 5.58
CA ALA A 70 1.31 7.45 5.85
C ALA A 70 0.17 8.45 6.15
N VAL A 71 0.44 9.48 6.95
CA VAL A 71 -0.53 10.55 7.25
C VAL A 71 -0.90 11.34 5.99
N ARG A 72 0.09 11.73 5.18
CA ARG A 72 -0.17 12.48 3.93
C ARG A 72 -0.94 11.64 2.91
N MET A 73 -0.63 10.35 2.80
CA MET A 73 -1.32 9.44 1.88
C MET A 73 -2.79 9.25 2.26
N ARG A 74 -3.11 9.16 3.56
CA ARG A 74 -4.49 9.18 4.07
C ARG A 74 -5.25 10.42 3.59
N ASP A 75 -4.62 11.59 3.63
CA ASP A 75 -5.27 12.86 3.30
C ASP A 75 -5.37 13.12 1.78
N ARG A 76 -4.42 12.58 0.99
CA ARG A 76 -4.35 12.78 -0.47
C ARG A 76 -5.51 12.13 -1.24
N LEU A 77 -6.10 11.09 -0.68
CA LEU A 77 -7.12 10.28 -1.36
C LEU A 77 -8.53 10.89 -1.31
N LEU A 78 -8.67 12.11 -0.77
CA LEU A 78 -9.88 12.92 -0.91
C LEU A 78 -10.06 13.50 -2.32
N GLN A 79 -9.07 13.33 -3.22
CA GLN A 79 -9.13 13.69 -4.65
C GLN A 79 -9.65 15.12 -4.91
N GLN A 80 -9.32 16.06 -4.01
CA GLN A 80 -9.89 17.41 -4.00
C GLN A 80 -9.65 18.15 -5.32
N GLU A 81 -8.50 17.92 -5.96
CA GLU A 81 -8.20 18.56 -7.26
C GLU A 81 -9.04 18.00 -8.40
N VAL A 82 -9.36 16.70 -8.37
CA VAL A 82 -10.24 16.08 -9.36
C VAL A 82 -11.65 16.62 -9.21
N LEU A 83 -12.16 16.68 -7.98
CA LEU A 83 -13.48 17.24 -7.67
C LEU A 83 -13.57 18.70 -8.12
N ALA A 84 -12.57 19.53 -7.78
CA ALA A 84 -12.52 20.91 -8.22
C ALA A 84 -12.51 21.04 -9.75
N ARG A 85 -11.81 20.15 -10.45
CA ARG A 85 -11.72 20.15 -11.92
C ARG A 85 -12.98 19.64 -12.62
N MET A 86 -13.86 18.97 -11.87
CA MET A 86 -15.20 18.58 -12.30
C MET A 86 -16.27 19.62 -11.89
N ASP A 87 -15.85 20.81 -11.44
CA ASP A 87 -16.71 21.89 -10.95
C ASP A 87 -17.59 21.49 -9.75
N ILE A 88 -17.10 20.54 -8.94
CA ILE A 88 -17.74 20.11 -7.68
C ILE A 88 -17.17 20.95 -6.53
N ASP A 89 -18.04 21.48 -5.67
CA ASP A 89 -17.61 22.16 -4.44
C ASP A 89 -16.87 21.17 -3.53
N THR A 90 -15.57 21.38 -3.37
CA THR A 90 -14.70 20.46 -2.64
C THR A 90 -15.02 20.44 -1.15
N LYS A 91 -15.47 21.54 -0.56
CA LYS A 91 -15.75 21.59 0.88
C LYS A 91 -16.96 20.75 1.20
N ASP A 92 -18.01 20.85 0.41
CA ASP A 92 -19.22 20.07 0.61
C ASP A 92 -18.99 18.60 0.26
N ALA A 93 -18.29 18.30 -0.84
CA ALA A 93 -17.91 16.92 -1.18
C ALA A 93 -17.04 16.26 -0.10
N ILE A 94 -16.08 17.00 0.49
CA ILE A 94 -15.26 16.48 1.59
C ILE A 94 -16.14 16.17 2.80
N LYS A 95 -17.11 17.02 3.18
CA LYS A 95 -18.01 16.71 4.31
C LYS A 95 -18.73 15.38 4.08
N PHE A 96 -19.29 15.17 2.89
CA PHE A 96 -19.94 13.91 2.53
C PHE A 96 -18.99 12.72 2.65
N VAL A 97 -17.76 12.84 2.13
CA VAL A 97 -16.75 11.78 2.24
C VAL A 97 -16.32 11.55 3.70
N MET A 98 -16.23 12.60 4.52
CA MET A 98 -15.86 12.48 5.93
C MET A 98 -16.93 11.74 6.74
N GLU A 99 -18.19 11.87 6.36
CA GLU A 99 -19.36 11.23 6.98
C GLU A 99 -19.66 9.83 6.42
N ASP A 100 -19.08 9.46 5.27
CA ASP A 100 -19.28 8.16 4.63
C ASP A 100 -18.65 7.00 5.44
N PRO A 101 -19.41 5.98 5.83
CA PRO A 101 -18.87 4.76 6.45
C PRO A 101 -17.82 4.06 5.57
N GLY A 102 -17.92 4.19 4.24
CA GLY A 102 -16.95 3.65 3.28
C GLY A 102 -15.54 4.24 3.46
N ARG A 103 -15.42 5.46 3.99
CA ARG A 103 -14.13 6.08 4.31
C ARG A 103 -13.33 5.29 5.35
N GLN A 104 -14.01 4.71 6.33
CA GLN A 104 -13.33 3.91 7.36
C GLN A 104 -12.76 2.64 6.73
N MET A 105 -13.54 1.95 5.89
CA MET A 105 -13.09 0.79 5.11
C MET A 105 -11.87 1.13 4.25
N PHE A 106 -11.90 2.28 3.59
CA PHE A 106 -10.80 2.74 2.77
C PHE A 106 -9.53 3.00 3.59
N GLN A 107 -9.62 3.68 4.73
CA GLN A 107 -8.49 3.86 5.64
C GLN A 107 -7.93 2.53 6.12
N MET A 108 -8.80 1.57 6.49
CA MET A 108 -8.37 0.23 6.86
C MET A 108 -7.59 -0.45 5.73
N MET A 109 -8.02 -0.26 4.47
CA MET A 109 -7.32 -0.79 3.29
C MET A 109 -5.95 -0.13 3.06
N LEU A 110 -5.78 1.17 3.32
CA LEU A 110 -4.46 1.82 3.18
C LEU A 110 -3.43 1.26 4.15
N PHE A 111 -3.84 1.10 5.41
CA PHE A 111 -2.92 0.71 6.47
C PHE A 111 -2.74 -0.81 6.59
N SER A 112 -3.63 -1.60 5.99
CA SER A 112 -3.52 -3.06 5.94
C SER A 112 -2.26 -3.55 5.22
N LYS A 113 -1.64 -2.73 4.37
CA LYS A 113 -0.38 -3.07 3.69
C LYS A 113 0.82 -2.28 4.18
N ILE A 114 0.62 -1.02 4.60
CA ILE A 114 1.71 -0.18 5.11
C ILE A 114 2.30 -0.73 6.42
N VAL A 115 1.45 -1.09 7.39
CA VAL A 115 1.92 -1.52 8.72
C VAL A 115 2.68 -2.85 8.65
N PRO A 116 2.18 -3.91 7.96
CA PRO A 116 2.94 -5.14 7.75
C PRO A 116 4.27 -4.94 7.03
N ASN A 117 4.31 -4.10 5.98
CA ASN A 117 5.55 -3.85 5.26
C ASN A 117 6.60 -3.14 6.13
N CYS A 118 6.18 -2.17 6.97
CA CYS A 118 7.07 -1.54 7.96
C CYS A 118 7.59 -2.54 9.01
N LYS A 119 6.76 -3.51 9.43
CA LYS A 119 7.16 -4.59 10.34
C LYS A 119 8.17 -5.53 9.69
N LYS A 120 7.89 -5.99 8.47
CA LYS A 120 8.77 -6.89 7.71
C LYS A 120 10.15 -6.29 7.45
N LEU A 121 10.18 -4.98 7.19
CA LEU A 121 11.40 -4.20 7.03
C LEU A 121 12.17 -4.02 8.36
N GLY A 122 11.57 -4.36 9.50
CA GLY A 122 12.15 -4.13 10.84
C GLY A 122 12.01 -2.69 11.33
N LEU A 123 11.52 -1.77 10.49
CA LEU A 123 11.41 -0.34 10.81
C LEU A 123 10.40 -0.05 11.92
N LEU A 124 9.33 -0.86 12.02
CA LEU A 124 8.27 -0.69 13.02
C LEU A 124 8.80 -0.76 14.45
N ASP A 125 9.70 -1.72 14.69
CA ASP A 125 10.24 -2.06 16.02
C ASP A 125 11.67 -1.54 16.24
N ALA A 126 12.27 -0.89 15.24
CA ALA A 126 13.63 -0.38 15.33
C ALA A 126 13.77 0.76 16.37
N GLY A 127 14.97 0.87 16.95
CA GLY A 127 15.30 1.90 17.94
C GLY A 127 14.53 1.69 19.25
N ASP A 128 13.73 2.69 19.62
CA ASP A 128 12.90 2.72 20.84
C ASP A 128 11.43 2.37 20.58
N GLY A 129 11.10 1.91 19.36
CA GLY A 129 9.72 1.58 18.98
C GLY A 129 8.82 2.81 18.70
N TRP A 130 9.39 3.99 18.46
CA TRP A 130 8.61 5.20 18.21
C TRP A 130 7.58 5.05 17.09
N LEU A 131 7.93 4.39 15.97
CA LEU A 131 6.99 4.21 14.86
C LEU A 131 5.79 3.34 15.27
N ARG A 132 6.02 2.27 16.04
CA ARG A 132 4.95 1.46 16.63
C ARG A 132 4.04 2.30 17.51
N THR A 133 4.59 3.11 18.40
CA THR A 133 3.79 4.01 19.25
C THR A 133 2.95 4.96 18.41
N LYS A 134 3.51 5.55 17.36
CA LYS A 134 2.79 6.46 16.46
C LYS A 134 1.68 5.79 15.67
N PHE A 135 1.90 4.57 15.18
CA PHE A 135 0.86 3.79 14.52
C PHE A 135 -0.22 3.31 15.50
N GLN A 136 0.12 3.10 16.77
CA GLN A 136 -0.86 2.83 17.82
C GLN A 136 -1.71 4.07 18.14
N GLU A 137 -1.10 5.25 18.28
CA GLU A 137 -1.79 6.54 18.44
C GLU A 137 -2.70 6.86 17.24
N LEU A 138 -2.25 6.50 16.03
CA LEU A 138 -3.02 6.65 14.79
C LEU A 138 -4.18 5.63 14.67
N GLY A 139 -4.19 4.59 15.52
CA GLY A 139 -5.24 3.57 15.53
C GLY A 139 -5.17 2.59 14.35
N VAL A 140 -3.95 2.31 13.87
CA VAL A 140 -3.72 1.42 12.70
C VAL A 140 -2.83 0.23 13.02
N ILE A 141 -2.28 0.15 14.24
CA ILE A 141 -1.35 -0.91 14.63
C ILE A 141 -1.96 -2.32 14.57
N GLN A 142 -3.28 -2.45 14.69
CA GLN A 142 -4.00 -3.72 14.61
C GLN A 142 -3.80 -4.47 13.28
N PHE A 143 -3.30 -3.80 12.25
CA PHE A 143 -3.01 -4.40 10.97
C PHE A 143 -1.65 -5.07 10.88
N GLU A 144 -0.82 -5.02 11.93
CA GLU A 144 0.58 -5.48 11.88
C GLU A 144 0.76 -6.97 11.59
N ASP A 145 -0.28 -7.79 11.83
CA ASP A 145 -0.26 -9.25 11.60
C ASP A 145 -1.10 -9.67 10.38
N LEU A 146 -1.62 -8.71 9.60
CA LEU A 146 -2.26 -9.04 8.33
C LEU A 146 -1.23 -9.56 7.33
N THR A 147 -1.71 -10.41 6.42
CA THR A 147 -0.91 -11.01 5.35
C THR A 147 -0.13 -9.93 4.62
N ASP A 148 1.19 -10.03 4.70
CA ASP A 148 2.07 -9.08 4.05
C ASP A 148 2.03 -9.28 2.53
N THR A 149 2.51 -8.26 1.83
CA THR A 149 2.46 -8.16 0.38
C THR A 149 3.15 -9.33 -0.34
N SER A 150 4.16 -9.93 0.29
CA SER A 150 4.94 -11.00 -0.34
C SER A 150 4.32 -12.38 -0.18
N ASP A 151 3.41 -12.59 0.76
CA ASP A 151 2.66 -13.86 0.85
C ASP A 151 1.50 -13.89 -0.17
N GLU A 152 0.99 -12.71 -0.55
CA GLU A 152 0.04 -12.55 -1.67
C GLU A 152 0.66 -12.85 -3.04
N TYR A 153 1.99 -12.87 -3.14
CA TYR A 153 2.76 -13.20 -4.34
C TYR A 153 2.29 -14.49 -5.01
N GLU A 154 2.11 -15.57 -4.24
CA GLU A 154 1.73 -16.87 -4.78
C GLU A 154 0.32 -16.86 -5.37
N SER A 155 -0.57 -16.02 -4.83
CA SER A 155 -1.96 -15.91 -5.29
C SER A 155 -2.09 -15.15 -6.61
N PHE A 156 -1.14 -14.28 -6.92
CA PHE A 156 -1.16 -13.46 -8.14
C PHE A 156 -0.17 -13.91 -9.22
N ALA A 157 0.85 -14.68 -8.85
CA ALA A 157 1.79 -15.30 -9.79
C ALA A 157 1.05 -16.08 -10.89
N LEU A 158 1.50 -15.93 -12.14
CA LEU A 158 0.92 -16.62 -13.28
C LEU A 158 1.40 -18.07 -13.30
N GLY A 159 0.46 -19.01 -13.41
CA GLY A 159 0.78 -20.41 -13.66
C GLY A 159 1.25 -20.61 -15.11
N GLU A 160 2.05 -21.66 -15.35
CA GLU A 160 2.55 -22.01 -16.70
C GLU A 160 1.41 -22.16 -17.74
N SER A 161 0.22 -22.59 -17.30
CA SER A 161 -0.95 -22.75 -18.17
C SER A 161 -1.50 -21.42 -18.72
N GLU A 162 -1.42 -20.34 -17.96
CA GLU A 162 -1.95 -19.02 -18.34
C GLU A 162 -0.97 -18.26 -19.24
N LEU A 163 0.33 -18.41 -18.98
CA LEU A 163 1.39 -17.90 -19.85
C LEU A 163 1.34 -18.55 -21.25
N SER A 164 1.04 -19.84 -21.30
CA SER A 164 0.80 -20.60 -22.54
C SER A 164 -0.43 -20.10 -23.30
N ALA A 165 -1.56 -19.89 -22.62
CA ALA A 165 -2.79 -19.41 -23.25
C ALA A 165 -2.62 -18.00 -23.86
N SER A 166 -1.91 -17.10 -23.18
CA SER A 166 -1.67 -15.74 -23.70
C SER A 166 -0.72 -15.74 -24.91
N ALA A 167 0.26 -16.66 -24.95
CA ALA A 167 1.16 -16.80 -26.10
C ALA A 167 0.42 -17.36 -27.33
N THR A 168 -0.60 -18.20 -27.12
CA THR A 168 -1.37 -18.81 -28.22
C THR A 168 -2.42 -17.85 -28.80
N ALA A 169 -2.91 -16.88 -28.03
CA ALA A 169 -3.92 -15.91 -28.49
C ALA A 169 -3.35 -14.77 -29.39
N ILE A 170 -2.03 -14.66 -29.49
CA ILE A 170 -1.32 -13.64 -30.31
C ILE A 170 -0.80 -14.24 -31.63
N ALA A 171 -0.91 -15.57 -31.81
CA ALA A 171 -0.56 -16.30 -33.03
C ALA A 171 -1.79 -16.55 -33.91
#